data_AF-A0A1A8P8T3-F1
#
_entry.id   AF-A0A1A8P8T3-F1
#
_cell.length_a   1.000
_cell.length_b   1.000
_cell.length_c   1.000
_cell.angle_alpha   90.00
_cell.angle_beta   90.00
_cell.angle_gamma   90.00
#
_symmetry.space_group_name_H-M   'P 1'
#
loop_
_entity.id
_entity.type
_entity.pdbx_description
1 polymer ?
#
loop_
_entity_poly.entity_id
_entity_poly.type
_entity_poly.pdbx_seq_one_letter_code
_entity_poly.pdbx_strand_id
1 'polypeptide(L)'
;ANQYESAFRAQRMQNRCETKCSKRPGARVGHTSFIADSKGHLLPGVKRGRVLPDYKGTWDLPARIPVHPINPTARSMEGLRR
;
A
#
# COMPACT_ATOMS: atom_id res chain seq x y z
N ALA A 1 18.32 -6.22 -14.91
CA ALA A 1 18.31 -5.33 -13.74
C ALA A 1 18.93 -5.95 -12.46
N ASN A 2 19.65 -7.08 -12.52
CA ASN A 2 20.12 -7.75 -11.30
C ASN A 2 21.41 -7.12 -10.71
N GLN A 3 22.24 -6.46 -11.52
CA GLN A 3 23.54 -5.93 -11.09
C GLN A 3 23.44 -4.71 -10.15
N TYR A 4 22.40 -3.88 -10.32
CA TYR A 4 22.22 -2.66 -9.54
C TYR A 4 21.15 -2.77 -8.44
N GLU A 5 20.56 -3.95 -8.24
CA GLU A 5 19.47 -4.15 -7.27
C GLU A 5 19.85 -3.74 -5.85
N SER A 6 21.13 -3.90 -5.49
CA SER A 6 21.64 -3.48 -4.18
C SER A 6 21.55 -1.97 -3.94
N ALA A 7 21.70 -1.13 -4.98
CA ALA A 7 21.63 0.33 -4.89
C ALA A 7 20.19 0.83 -4.65
N PHE A 8 19.20 0.11 -5.16
CA PHE A 8 17.77 0.46 -5.02
C PHE A 8 17.11 -0.16 -3.78
N ARG A 9 17.89 -0.73 -2.86
CA ARG A 9 17.37 -1.14 -1.55
C ARG A 9 16.96 0.10 -0.76
N ALA A 10 15.79 0.03 -0.13
CA ALA A 10 15.25 1.16 0.64
C ALA A 10 16.19 1.73 1.70
N GLN A 11 17.01 0.87 2.32
CA GLN A 11 18.07 1.27 3.24
C GLN A 11 19.11 2.18 2.59
N ARG A 12 19.51 1.91 1.34
CA ARG A 12 20.46 2.74 0.59
C ARG A 12 19.81 4.00 0.01
N MET A 13 18.52 3.95 -0.27
CA MET A 13 17.73 5.10 -0.72
C MET A 13 17.33 6.04 0.42
N GLN A 14 17.77 5.79 1.66
CA GLN A 14 17.40 6.56 2.85
C GLN A 14 15.88 6.66 3.04
N ASN A 15 15.11 5.66 2.58
CA ASN A 15 13.68 5.61 2.80
C ASN A 15 13.43 5.38 4.29
N ARG A 16 12.81 6.37 4.95
CA ARG A 16 12.48 6.33 6.39
C ARG A 16 11.09 5.76 6.66
N CYS A 17 10.35 5.38 5.62
CA CYS A 17 9.01 4.80 5.70
C CYS A 17 9.05 3.28 5.51
N GLU A 18 7.96 2.61 5.88
CA GLU A 18 7.78 1.18 5.64
C GLU A 18 7.90 0.84 4.15
N THR A 19 8.79 -0.11 3.84
CA THR A 19 8.98 -0.59 2.48
C THR A 19 7.84 -1.47 2.02
N LYS A 20 7.22 -1.13 0.89
CA LYS A 20 6.32 -2.05 0.18
C LYS A 20 7.14 -3.16 -0.44
N CYS A 21 7.00 -4.39 0.06
CA CYS A 21 7.59 -5.57 -0.56
C CYS A 21 6.78 -5.94 -1.82
N SER A 22 7.25 -5.51 -2.99
CA SER A 22 6.69 -5.97 -4.26
C SER A 22 7.26 -7.34 -4.62
N LYS A 23 6.40 -8.35 -4.80
CA LYS A 23 6.83 -9.66 -5.29
C LYS A 23 7.33 -9.53 -6.73
N ARG A 24 8.48 -10.14 -7.04
CA ARG A 24 8.99 -10.25 -8.40
C ARG A 24 8.02 -11.11 -9.23
N PRO A 25 7.51 -10.63 -10.37
CA PRO A 25 6.66 -11.45 -11.22
C PRO A 25 7.48 -12.60 -11.79
N GLY A 26 6.89 -13.80 -11.83
CA GLY A 26 7.48 -14.95 -12.50
C GLY A 26 7.48 -14.80 -14.02
N ALA A 27 8.31 -15.60 -14.70
CA ALA A 27 8.27 -15.70 -16.15
C ALA A 27 6.88 -16.19 -16.60
N ARG A 28 6.34 -15.58 -17.66
CA ARG A 28 5.06 -15.96 -18.27
C ARG A 28 5.32 -16.50 -19.67
N VAL A 29 4.56 -17.52 -20.05
CA VAL A 29 4.59 -18.13 -21.39
C VAL A 29 3.24 -17.88 -22.07
N GLY A 30 3.26 -17.56 -23.37
CA GLY A 30 2.06 -17.33 -24.17
C GLY A 30 1.86 -15.88 -24.61
N HIS A 31 0.62 -15.53 -24.95
CA HIS A 31 0.25 -14.23 -25.51
C HIS A 31 -0.56 -13.38 -24.51
N THR A 32 -0.49 -12.06 -24.66
CA THR A 32 -1.33 -11.11 -23.91
C THR A 32 -2.63 -10.86 -24.69
N SER A 33 -3.73 -10.69 -23.97
CA SER A 33 -5.02 -10.30 -24.54
C SER A 33 -5.36 -8.87 -24.11
N PHE A 34 -6.07 -8.14 -24.97
CA PHE A 34 -6.56 -6.82 -24.63
C PHE A 34 -7.61 -6.93 -23.51
N ILE A 35 -7.40 -6.19 -22.44
CA ILE A 35 -8.31 -6.11 -21.29
C ILE A 35 -9.09 -4.79 -21.26
N ALA A 36 -8.75 -3.85 -22.14
CA ALA A 36 -9.32 -2.52 -22.20
C ALA A 36 -9.63 -2.11 -23.65
N ASP A 37 -10.58 -1.19 -23.80
CA ASP A 37 -10.95 -0.57 -25.07
C ASP A 37 -9.96 0.52 -25.50
N SER A 38 -10.20 1.12 -26.68
CA SER A 38 -9.38 2.21 -27.22
C SER A 38 -9.43 3.51 -26.41
N LYS A 39 -10.37 3.64 -25.47
CA LYS A 39 -10.52 4.78 -24.56
C LYS A 39 -9.87 4.51 -23.20
N GLY A 40 -9.35 3.30 -22.97
CA GLY A 40 -8.74 2.88 -21.71
C GLY A 40 -9.73 2.34 -20.67
N HIS A 41 -10.99 2.09 -21.03
CA HIS A 41 -11.97 1.44 -20.16
C HIS A 41 -11.80 -0.07 -20.20
N LEU A 42 -11.93 -0.73 -19.05
CA LEU A 42 -11.87 -2.19 -18.98
C LEU A 42 -13.06 -2.83 -19.69
N LEU A 43 -12.80 -3.91 -20.43
CA LEU A 43 -13.84 -4.67 -21.11
C LEU A 43 -14.84 -5.27 -20.11
N PRO A 44 -16.13 -5.40 -20.46
CA PRO A 44 -17.12 -6.06 -19.63
C PRO A 44 -16.65 -7.45 -19.18
N GLY A 45 -16.77 -7.76 -17.89
CA GLY A 45 -16.38 -9.06 -17.33
C GLY A 45 -14.92 -9.16 -16.86
N VAL A 46 -14.05 -8.20 -17.16
CA VAL A 46 -12.69 -8.15 -16.60
C VAL A 46 -12.76 -7.74 -15.12
N LYS A 47 -12.22 -8.59 -14.22
CA LYS A 47 -12.16 -8.27 -12.78
C LYS A 47 -11.26 -7.06 -12.56
N ARG A 48 -11.81 -6.02 -11.92
CA ARG A 48 -11.05 -4.85 -11.48
C ARG A 48 -10.21 -5.21 -10.25
N GLY A 49 -8.98 -4.71 -10.22
CA GLY A 49 -8.15 -4.78 -9.02
C GLY A 49 -8.72 -3.93 -7.88
N ARG A 50 -7.98 -3.83 -6.77
CA ARG A 50 -8.38 -3.02 -5.61
C ARG A 50 -8.71 -1.61 -6.06
N VAL A 51 -9.95 -1.18 -5.82
CA VAL A 51 -10.38 0.20 -6.04
C VAL A 51 -9.44 1.09 -5.23
N LEU A 52 -8.79 2.05 -5.89
CA LEU A 52 -8.04 3.08 -5.19
C LEU A 52 -9.03 3.75 -4.24
N PRO A 53 -8.71 3.92 -2.95
CA PRO A 53 -9.66 4.51 -2.02
C PRO A 53 -10.19 5.81 -2.60
N ASP A 54 -11.52 5.97 -2.56
CA ASP A 54 -12.16 7.21 -2.97
C ASP A 54 -11.50 8.37 -2.25
N TYR A 55 -11.37 9.51 -2.94
CA TYR A 55 -10.85 10.72 -2.34
C TYR A 55 -11.62 10.99 -1.03
N LYS A 56 -10.88 11.01 0.08
CA LYS A 56 -11.36 11.50 1.36
C LYS A 56 -10.82 12.91 1.50
N GLY A 57 -11.72 13.89 1.59
CA GLY A 57 -11.34 15.25 1.91
C GLY A 57 -10.58 15.27 3.23
N THR A 58 -9.68 16.23 3.40
CA THR A 58 -8.84 16.38 4.60
C THR A 58 -9.63 16.37 5.91
N TRP A 59 -10.92 16.73 5.85
CA TRP A 59 -11.84 16.81 6.98
C TRP A 59 -12.98 15.78 6.93
N ASP A 60 -12.99 14.86 5.96
CA ASP A 60 -13.98 13.80 5.93
C ASP A 60 -13.68 12.79 7.04
N LEU A 61 -14.35 12.96 8.18
CA LEU A 61 -14.36 11.97 9.25
C LEU A 61 -14.84 10.64 8.68
N PRO A 62 -14.10 9.53 8.86
CA PRO A 62 -14.59 8.23 8.43
C PRO A 62 -15.89 7.94 9.19
N ALA A 63 -16.87 7.31 8.51
CA ALA A 63 -18.16 6.95 9.11
C ALA A 63 -18.03 6.15 10.42
N ARG A 64 -16.86 5.55 10.65
CA ARG A 64 -16.46 4.96 11.92
C ARG A 64 -14.97 5.21 12.16
N ILE A 65 -14.63 5.83 13.28
CA ILE A 65 -13.25 5.93 13.76
C ILE A 65 -12.85 4.51 14.24
N PRO A 66 -11.78 3.90 13.70
CA PRO A 66 -11.32 2.61 14.19
C PRO A 66 -10.91 2.75 15.67
N VAL A 67 -11.48 1.88 16.50
CA VAL A 67 -11.12 1.80 17.92
C VAL A 67 -9.68 1.33 17.99
N HIS A 68 -8.77 2.24 18.34
CA HIS A 68 -7.40 1.86 18.65
C HIS A 68 -7.41 1.25 20.07
N PRO A 69 -6.78 0.09 20.28
CA PRO A 69 -6.61 -0.42 21.63
C PRO A 69 -5.83 0.63 22.42
N ILE A 70 -6.48 1.18 23.45
CA ILE A 70 -5.85 2.09 24.39
C ILE A 70 -4.75 1.28 25.07
N ASN A 71 -3.49 1.69 24.90
CA ASN A 71 -2.42 1.12 25.70
C ASN A 71 -2.44 1.79 27.09
N PRO A 72 -2.90 1.11 28.16
CA PRO A 72 -2.99 1.72 29.48
C PRO A 72 -1.60 2.03 30.08
N THR A 73 -0.52 1.41 29.57
CA THR A 73 0.86 1.71 29.96
C THR A 73 1.53 2.79 29.10
N ALA A 74 0.78 3.45 28.20
CA ALA A 74 1.29 4.60 27.45
C ALA A 74 1.57 5.84 28.31
N ARG A 75 1.08 5.87 29.57
CA ARG A 75 1.57 6.84 30.55
C ARG A 75 2.91 6.33 31.06
N SER A 76 3.97 7.13 30.87
CA SER A 76 5.30 6.89 31.45
C SER A 76 5.20 6.37 32.88
N MET A 77 6.11 5.48 33.28
CA MET A 77 6.27 4.96 34.66
C MET A 77 6.22 6.05 35.73
N GLU A 78 6.63 7.27 35.38
CA GLU A 78 6.62 8.46 36.24
C GLU A 78 5.20 8.91 36.63
N GLY A 79 4.20 8.67 35.80
CA GLY A 79 2.79 8.96 36.09
C GLY A 79 2.10 7.93 37.00
N LEU A 80 2.73 6.79 37.27
CA LEU A 80 2.21 5.75 38.17
C LEU A 80 2.55 6.02 39.66
N ARG A 81 3.54 6.89 39.91
CA ARG A 81 4.11 7.15 41.25
C ARG A 81 3.67 8.49 41.87
N ARG A 82 2.67 9.16 41.30
CA ARG A 82 2.01 10.33 41.89
C ARG A 82 0.62 9.95 42.34
#